data_AF-A0A7W1ZSW9-F1
#
_entry.id   AF-A0A7W1ZSW9-F1
#
_cell.length_a   1.000
_cell.length_b   1.000
_cell.length_c   1.000
_cell.angle_alpha   90.00
_cell.angle_beta   90.00
_cell.angle_gamma   90.00
#
_symmetry.space_group_name_H-M   'P 1'
#
loop_
_entity.id
_entity.type
_entity.pdbx_description
1 polymer ?
#
loop_
_entity_poly.entity_id
_entity_poly.type
_entity_poly.pdbx_seq_one_letter_code
_entity_poly.pdbx_strand_id
1 'polypeptide(L)'
;MIRNIIFDWSGTLVDDLPSVLSATNYVLQQAGLDQLSLDQFRAEFCLPFTKFYERYTPHIPMPTLEEWFHGHFRTVQDDVVELPHARDFLLFCRKQGIRTFLLSTVHRDHYAVQAQATGFGDFIDVPYVEILDKRTKIKDILAENNLRSDETVFIGDMQHDIETAKHGGVFSVAVLTGYNRLEQLRASEPDLICEHLGELREILERNQFEIVHRPHGQEPTPVSHPICTVGGLIFNTADEVLMVRTQKWSGLWGIPGGKIKYGEPSTDALRREIKEETDLDVDDIRFVLVQDCIHSREFYREAHFLLLNYTCRTSDKSVTLNEEAEEFRWLKVEEAFQLKLNQPTRILLEAYKSQQALL
;
A
#
# COMPACT_ATOMS: atom_id res chain seq x y z
N MET A 1 -18.17 -15.44 9.10
CA MET A 1 -16.78 -15.61 9.60
C MET A 1 -15.92 -16.04 8.43
N ILE A 2 -14.79 -15.40 8.21
CA ILE A 2 -13.89 -15.67 7.08
C ILE A 2 -13.24 -17.03 7.27
N ARG A 3 -13.29 -17.86 6.22
CA ARG A 3 -12.68 -19.19 6.18
C ARG A 3 -11.74 -19.39 4.99
N ASN A 4 -11.89 -18.55 3.97
CA ASN A 4 -11.16 -18.68 2.72
C ASN A 4 -10.62 -17.30 2.31
N ILE A 5 -9.37 -17.26 1.86
CA ILE A 5 -8.75 -16.07 1.30
C ILE A 5 -8.18 -16.43 -0.07
N ILE A 6 -8.55 -15.65 -1.07
CA ILE A 6 -7.98 -15.66 -2.41
C ILE A 6 -7.04 -14.44 -2.50
N PHE A 7 -5.77 -14.67 -2.81
CA PHE A 7 -4.79 -13.62 -3.01
C PHE A 7 -4.56 -13.39 -4.50
N ASP A 8 -4.22 -12.16 -4.89
CA ASP A 8 -3.31 -11.95 -6.02
C ASP A 8 -1.85 -12.24 -5.61
N TRP A 9 -0.97 -12.32 -6.60
CA TRP A 9 0.46 -12.56 -6.42
C TRP A 9 1.26 -11.25 -6.35
N SER A 10 1.45 -10.65 -7.52
CA SER A 10 2.17 -9.39 -7.76
C SER A 10 1.51 -8.25 -6.98
N GLY A 11 2.30 -7.41 -6.31
CA GLY A 11 1.79 -6.26 -5.56
C GLY A 11 0.99 -6.59 -4.30
N THR A 12 0.71 -7.88 -4.02
CA THR A 12 -0.07 -8.35 -2.87
C THR A 12 0.74 -9.25 -1.94
N LEU A 13 1.45 -10.24 -2.48
CA LEU A 13 2.35 -11.12 -1.73
C LEU A 13 3.82 -10.85 -2.02
N VAL A 14 4.15 -10.48 -3.26
CA VAL A 14 5.53 -10.18 -3.68
C VAL A 14 5.63 -8.80 -4.31
N ASP A 15 6.78 -8.14 -4.12
CA ASP A 15 7.09 -6.89 -4.79
C ASP A 15 7.85 -7.19 -6.08
N ASP A 16 7.11 -7.28 -7.18
CA ASP A 16 7.67 -7.47 -8.52
C ASP A 16 7.60 -6.20 -9.38
N LEU A 17 7.04 -5.11 -8.85
CA LEU A 17 6.78 -3.88 -9.58
C LEU A 17 8.08 -3.25 -10.15
N PRO A 18 9.21 -3.18 -9.41
CA PRO A 18 10.48 -2.72 -9.97
C PRO A 18 10.95 -3.58 -11.16
N SER A 19 10.86 -4.91 -11.05
CA SER A 19 11.28 -5.84 -12.10
C SER A 19 10.36 -5.79 -13.32
N VAL A 20 9.05 -5.65 -13.11
CA VAL A 20 8.07 -5.46 -14.18
C VAL A 20 8.26 -4.13 -14.89
N LEU A 21 8.53 -3.04 -14.16
CA LEU A 21 8.87 -1.74 -14.75
C LEU A 21 10.16 -1.83 -15.57
N SER A 22 11.21 -2.47 -15.05
CA SER A 22 12.48 -2.69 -15.75
C SER A 22 12.27 -3.45 -17.06
N ALA A 23 11.52 -4.55 -17.04
CA ALA A 23 11.19 -5.34 -18.23
C ALA A 23 10.30 -4.59 -19.22
N THR A 24 9.34 -3.80 -18.72
CA THR A 24 8.51 -2.93 -19.58
C THR A 24 9.36 -1.87 -20.27
N ASN A 25 10.25 -1.20 -19.54
CA ASN A 25 11.15 -0.19 -20.09
C ASN A 25 12.13 -0.80 -21.11
N TYR A 26 12.58 -2.04 -20.89
CA TYR A 26 13.36 -2.77 -21.90
C TYR A 26 12.56 -2.97 -23.20
N VAL A 27 11.30 -3.40 -23.11
CA VAL A 27 10.42 -3.54 -24.29
C VAL A 27 10.25 -2.21 -25.02
N LEU A 28 10.01 -1.12 -24.29
CA LEU A 28 9.86 0.22 -24.87
C LEU A 28 11.15 0.67 -25.58
N GLN A 29 12.32 0.42 -24.99
CA GLN A 29 13.61 0.70 -25.63
C GLN A 29 13.82 -0.10 -26.92
N GLN A 30 13.47 -1.39 -26.94
CA GLN A 30 13.54 -2.22 -28.15
C GLN A 30 12.60 -1.69 -29.25
N ALA A 31 11.48 -1.08 -28.86
CA ALA A 31 10.55 -0.41 -29.77
C ALA A 31 10.99 1.02 -30.16
N GLY A 32 12.11 1.53 -29.64
CA GLY A 32 12.61 2.89 -29.91
C GLY A 32 11.86 4.00 -29.16
N LEU A 33 11.23 3.68 -28.04
CA LEU A 33 10.46 4.60 -27.20
C LEU A 33 11.24 4.98 -25.93
N ASP A 34 10.86 6.11 -25.34
CA ASP A 34 11.39 6.57 -24.05
C ASP A 34 10.94 5.67 -22.90
N GLN A 35 11.75 5.64 -21.84
CA GLN A 35 11.43 4.92 -20.61
C GLN A 35 10.34 5.64 -19.81
N LEU A 36 9.48 4.86 -19.17
CA LEU A 36 8.53 5.35 -18.20
C LEU A 36 9.19 5.45 -16.83
N SER A 37 8.93 6.56 -16.15
CA SER A 37 9.07 6.62 -14.69
C SER A 37 8.05 5.70 -14.01
N LEU A 38 8.32 5.29 -12.77
CA LEU A 38 7.37 4.52 -11.97
C LEU A 38 6.00 5.22 -11.89
N ASP A 39 6.03 6.55 -11.76
CA ASP A 39 4.80 7.31 -11.59
C ASP A 39 3.91 7.30 -12.84
N GLN A 40 4.52 7.37 -14.04
CA GLN A 40 3.84 7.22 -15.32
C GLN A 40 3.37 5.78 -15.54
N PHE A 41 4.22 4.79 -15.24
CA PHE A 41 3.85 3.39 -15.37
C PHE A 41 2.62 3.05 -14.52
N ARG A 42 2.57 3.42 -13.24
CA ARG A 42 1.39 3.21 -12.37
C ARG A 42 0.12 3.93 -12.87
N ALA A 43 0.28 5.10 -13.50
CA ALA A 43 -0.85 5.86 -14.04
C ALA A 43 -1.46 5.20 -15.29
N GLU A 44 -0.63 4.51 -16.07
CA GLU A 44 -1.01 4.01 -17.39
C GLU A 44 -1.20 2.50 -17.45
N PHE A 45 -0.47 1.73 -16.64
CA PHE A 45 -0.54 0.28 -16.63
C PHE A 45 -1.95 -0.21 -16.31
N CYS A 46 -2.42 -1.17 -17.10
CA CYS A 46 -3.75 -1.73 -16.96
C CYS A 46 -3.77 -3.20 -17.35
N LEU A 47 -4.75 -3.93 -16.82
CA LEU A 47 -5.07 -5.29 -17.23
C LEU A 47 -6.34 -5.29 -18.11
N PRO A 48 -6.36 -6.10 -19.19
CA PRO A 48 -5.27 -6.93 -19.70
C PRO A 48 -4.11 -6.09 -20.27
N PHE A 49 -2.86 -6.53 -20.04
CA PHE A 49 -1.64 -5.80 -20.44
C PHE A 49 -1.54 -5.57 -21.95
N THR A 50 -2.27 -6.33 -22.76
CA THR A 50 -2.36 -6.14 -24.21
C THR A 50 -2.84 -4.72 -24.57
N LYS A 51 -3.79 -4.17 -23.81
CA LYS A 51 -4.27 -2.79 -24.00
C LYS A 51 -3.21 -1.74 -23.65
N PHE A 52 -2.35 -2.05 -22.67
CA PHE A 52 -1.24 -1.19 -22.34
C PHE A 52 -0.27 -1.12 -23.52
N TYR A 53 0.20 -2.27 -24.03
CA TYR A 53 1.12 -2.32 -25.16
C TYR A 53 0.52 -1.85 -26.49
N GLU A 54 -0.79 -2.03 -26.73
CA GLU A 54 -1.45 -1.51 -27.94
C GLU A 54 -1.33 0.02 -28.05
N ARG A 55 -1.32 0.74 -26.93
CA ARG A 55 -1.15 2.22 -26.95
C ARG A 55 0.27 2.66 -27.28
N TYR A 56 1.28 1.87 -26.88
CA TYR A 56 2.69 2.22 -27.02
C TYR A 56 3.30 1.64 -28.30
N THR A 57 3.03 0.37 -28.57
CA THR A 57 3.66 -0.42 -29.63
C THR A 57 2.61 -1.13 -30.51
N PRO A 58 1.63 -0.42 -31.10
CA PRO A 58 0.52 -1.04 -31.87
C PRO A 58 0.98 -1.82 -33.10
N HIS A 59 2.20 -1.56 -33.58
CA HIS A 59 2.78 -2.14 -34.78
C HIS A 59 3.66 -3.38 -34.47
N ILE A 60 3.90 -3.71 -33.20
CA ILE A 60 4.72 -4.84 -32.80
C ILE A 60 3.81 -5.98 -32.35
N PRO A 61 3.93 -7.20 -32.92
CA PRO A 61 3.13 -8.34 -32.51
C PRO A 61 3.37 -8.73 -31.05
N MET A 62 2.30 -9.12 -30.34
CA MET A 62 2.35 -9.53 -28.94
C MET A 62 3.41 -10.62 -28.65
N PRO A 63 3.60 -11.66 -29.48
CA PRO A 63 4.64 -12.67 -29.21
C PRO A 63 6.05 -12.10 -29.15
N THR A 64 6.36 -11.07 -29.95
CA THR A 64 7.65 -10.38 -29.92
C THR A 64 7.82 -9.58 -28.64
N LEU A 65 6.76 -8.90 -28.20
CA LEU A 65 6.76 -8.15 -26.94
C LEU A 65 6.92 -9.08 -25.73
N GLU A 66 6.24 -10.23 -25.72
CA GLU A 66 6.38 -11.26 -24.68
C GLU A 66 7.79 -11.83 -24.63
N GLU A 67 8.41 -12.09 -25.80
CA GLU A 67 9.80 -12.56 -25.88
C GLU A 67 10.77 -11.55 -25.25
N TRP A 68 10.67 -10.27 -25.61
CA TRP A 68 11.49 -9.22 -25.04
C TRP A 68 11.25 -9.04 -23.53
N PHE A 69 9.98 -8.99 -23.12
CA PHE A 69 9.60 -8.81 -21.73
C PHE A 69 10.12 -9.96 -20.87
N HIS A 70 9.77 -11.21 -21.20
CA HIS A 70 10.19 -12.36 -20.41
C HIS A 70 11.69 -12.64 -20.52
N GLY A 71 12.30 -12.32 -21.66
CA GLY A 71 13.76 -12.33 -21.84
C GLY A 71 14.47 -11.47 -20.82
N HIS A 72 14.07 -10.21 -20.70
CA HIS A 72 14.66 -9.27 -19.74
C HIS A 72 14.22 -9.56 -18.30
N PHE A 73 12.94 -9.87 -18.07
CA PHE A 73 12.41 -10.15 -16.73
C PHE A 73 13.18 -11.28 -16.04
N ARG A 74 13.56 -12.34 -16.78
CA ARG A 74 14.39 -13.43 -16.22
C ARG A 74 15.75 -12.97 -15.70
N THR A 75 16.27 -11.84 -16.19
CA THR A 75 17.56 -11.28 -15.72
C THR A 75 17.43 -10.44 -14.45
N VAL A 76 16.21 -10.02 -14.10
CA VAL A 76 15.88 -9.17 -12.95
C VAL A 76 14.86 -9.84 -11.99
N GLN A 77 14.57 -11.12 -12.21
CA GLN A 77 13.58 -11.86 -11.40
C GLN A 77 14.07 -12.13 -9.98
N ASP A 78 15.39 -12.14 -9.77
CA ASP A 78 16.00 -12.35 -8.45
C ASP A 78 15.86 -11.10 -7.55
N ASP A 79 15.49 -9.95 -8.12
CA ASP A 79 15.19 -8.72 -7.38
C ASP A 79 13.77 -8.73 -6.79
N VAL A 80 12.94 -9.72 -7.15
CA VAL A 80 11.57 -9.87 -6.62
C VAL A 80 11.64 -10.43 -5.19
N VAL A 81 11.13 -9.65 -4.25
CA VAL A 81 11.16 -9.96 -2.81
C VAL A 81 9.76 -10.13 -2.24
N GLU A 82 9.69 -10.67 -1.02
CA GLU A 82 8.46 -10.74 -0.25
C GLU A 82 7.98 -9.33 0.08
N LEU A 83 6.68 -9.07 -0.09
CA LEU A 83 6.11 -7.85 0.45
C LEU A 83 6.08 -7.92 1.98
N PRO A 84 6.22 -6.76 2.64
CA PRO A 84 6.17 -6.69 4.09
C PRO A 84 4.88 -7.29 4.65
N HIS A 85 5.02 -8.01 5.76
CA HIS A 85 3.94 -8.74 6.43
C HIS A 85 3.29 -9.88 5.63
N ALA A 86 3.66 -10.13 4.37
CA ALA A 86 3.05 -11.20 3.57
C ALA A 86 3.28 -12.58 4.21
N ARG A 87 4.52 -12.88 4.60
CA ARG A 87 4.86 -14.12 5.30
C ARG A 87 4.11 -14.29 6.61
N ASP A 88 4.10 -13.25 7.45
CA ASP A 88 3.42 -13.27 8.73
C ASP A 88 1.91 -13.46 8.56
N PHE A 89 1.33 -12.87 7.51
CA PHE A 89 -0.08 -13.03 7.18
C PHE A 89 -0.41 -14.46 6.71
N LEU A 90 0.43 -15.06 5.88
CA LEU A 90 0.28 -16.46 5.44
C LEU A 90 0.41 -17.44 6.62
N LEU A 91 1.39 -17.23 7.51
CA LEU A 91 1.53 -17.97 8.77
C LEU A 91 0.31 -17.82 9.67
N PHE A 92 -0.21 -16.60 9.78
CA PHE A 92 -1.45 -16.30 10.49
C PHE A 92 -2.64 -17.08 9.90
N CYS A 93 -2.81 -17.10 8.57
CA CYS A 93 -3.86 -17.87 7.91
C CYS A 93 -3.78 -19.35 8.28
N ARG A 94 -2.57 -19.95 8.23
CA ARG A 94 -2.34 -21.34 8.64
C ARG A 94 -2.72 -21.59 10.09
N LYS A 95 -2.30 -20.71 11.01
CA LYS A 95 -2.62 -20.82 12.44
C LYS A 95 -4.12 -20.78 12.72
N GLN A 96 -4.87 -20.01 11.92
CA GLN A 96 -6.33 -19.87 12.04
C GLN A 96 -7.11 -20.93 11.25
N GLY A 97 -6.43 -21.82 10.53
CA GLY A 97 -7.08 -22.83 9.68
C GLY A 97 -7.83 -22.22 8.49
N ILE A 98 -7.42 -21.03 8.04
CA ILE A 98 -7.98 -20.36 6.86
C ILE A 98 -7.40 -21.02 5.61
N ARG A 99 -8.28 -21.38 4.67
CA ARG A 99 -7.89 -21.90 3.35
C ARG A 99 -7.41 -20.76 2.46
N THR A 100 -6.39 -21.03 1.67
CA THR A 100 -5.60 -20.02 0.96
C THR A 100 -5.51 -20.39 -0.51
N PHE A 101 -5.88 -19.47 -1.38
CA PHE A 101 -5.91 -19.68 -2.82
C PHE A 101 -5.15 -18.55 -3.50
N LEU A 102 -4.53 -18.83 -4.64
CA LEU A 102 -3.95 -17.79 -5.48
C LEU A 102 -4.78 -17.68 -6.76
N LEU A 103 -5.15 -16.47 -7.15
CA LEU A 103 -5.74 -16.18 -8.46
C LEU A 103 -4.99 -15.02 -9.11
N SER A 104 -4.07 -15.35 -10.02
CA SER A 104 -3.14 -14.39 -10.58
C SER A 104 -2.93 -14.56 -12.09
N THR A 105 -2.55 -13.47 -12.74
CA THR A 105 -2.11 -13.42 -14.14
C THR A 105 -0.63 -13.79 -14.30
N VAL A 106 0.11 -13.97 -13.19
CA VAL A 106 1.54 -14.29 -13.19
C VAL A 106 1.85 -15.48 -14.10
N HIS A 107 2.93 -15.36 -14.87
CA HIS A 107 3.42 -16.43 -15.73
C HIS A 107 3.93 -17.60 -14.88
N ARG A 108 3.68 -18.84 -15.31
CA ARG A 108 3.99 -20.04 -14.51
C ARG A 108 5.46 -20.14 -14.12
N ASP A 109 6.37 -19.84 -15.05
CA ASP A 109 7.81 -19.92 -14.77
C ASP A 109 8.26 -18.88 -13.73
N HIS A 110 7.75 -17.65 -13.80
CA HIS A 110 8.08 -16.60 -12.82
C HIS A 110 7.50 -16.94 -11.45
N TYR A 111 6.24 -17.42 -11.42
CA TYR A 111 5.64 -17.92 -10.19
C TYR A 111 6.47 -19.04 -9.57
N ALA A 112 6.93 -20.02 -10.36
CA ALA A 112 7.71 -21.14 -9.84
C ALA A 112 9.02 -20.67 -9.17
N VAL A 113 9.75 -19.75 -9.82
CA VAL A 113 10.99 -19.18 -9.27
C VAL A 113 10.71 -18.38 -8.01
N GLN A 114 9.73 -17.47 -8.04
CA GLN A 114 9.40 -16.61 -6.91
C GLN A 114 8.82 -17.40 -5.72
N ALA A 115 7.93 -18.36 -5.98
CA ALA A 115 7.37 -19.23 -4.95
C ALA A 115 8.43 -20.13 -4.31
N GLN A 116 9.45 -20.57 -5.08
CA GLN A 116 10.59 -21.30 -4.54
C GLN A 116 11.49 -20.39 -3.67
N ALA A 117 11.80 -19.18 -4.15
CA ALA A 117 12.66 -18.24 -3.43
C ALA A 117 12.04 -17.79 -2.10
N THR A 118 10.73 -17.51 -2.11
CA THR A 118 9.98 -17.06 -0.92
C THR A 118 9.46 -18.22 -0.06
N GLY A 119 9.35 -19.43 -0.60
CA GLY A 119 8.67 -20.55 0.07
C GLY A 119 7.15 -20.34 0.23
N PHE A 120 6.56 -19.33 -0.43
CA PHE A 120 5.12 -19.05 -0.31
C PHE A 120 4.23 -20.13 -0.93
N GLY A 121 4.77 -20.95 -1.83
CA GLY A 121 4.05 -22.11 -2.39
C GLY A 121 3.50 -23.05 -1.32
N ASP A 122 4.22 -23.26 -0.21
CA ASP A 122 3.79 -24.13 0.89
C ASP A 122 2.58 -23.58 1.66
N PHE A 123 2.32 -22.28 1.52
CA PHE A 123 1.23 -21.57 2.18
C PHE A 123 0.00 -21.40 1.30
N ILE A 124 0.05 -21.79 0.02
CA ILE A 124 -1.08 -21.69 -0.91
C ILE A 124 -1.64 -23.08 -1.15
N ASP A 125 -2.92 -23.30 -0.81
CA ASP A 125 -3.56 -24.62 -0.99
C ASP A 125 -3.77 -24.97 -2.46
N VAL A 126 -4.18 -23.99 -3.27
CA VAL A 126 -4.36 -24.17 -4.72
C VAL A 126 -3.94 -22.92 -5.49
N PRO A 127 -2.92 -23.01 -6.36
CA PRO A 127 -2.50 -21.90 -7.20
C PRO A 127 -3.16 -21.90 -8.59
N TYR A 128 -3.91 -20.83 -8.90
CA TYR A 128 -4.43 -20.54 -10.23
C TYR A 128 -3.61 -19.41 -10.88
N VAL A 129 -2.61 -19.80 -11.67
CA VAL A 129 -1.69 -18.91 -12.40
C VAL A 129 -2.06 -18.83 -13.88
N GLU A 130 -1.53 -17.83 -14.60
CA GLU A 130 -1.79 -17.59 -16.03
C GLU A 130 -3.27 -17.33 -16.35
N ILE A 131 -4.05 -16.82 -15.38
CA ILE A 131 -5.47 -16.53 -15.58
C ILE A 131 -5.64 -15.09 -16.07
N LEU A 132 -5.77 -14.93 -17.39
CA LEU A 132 -5.89 -13.61 -18.05
C LEU A 132 -7.14 -12.82 -17.66
N ASP A 133 -8.30 -13.49 -17.52
CA ASP A 133 -9.53 -12.85 -17.02
C ASP A 133 -9.99 -13.58 -15.75
N LYS A 134 -9.54 -13.07 -14.60
CA LYS A 134 -9.83 -13.64 -13.28
C LYS A 134 -11.34 -13.68 -12.99
N ARG A 135 -12.14 -12.77 -13.56
CA ARG A 135 -13.60 -12.71 -13.36
C ARG A 135 -14.30 -13.95 -13.90
N THR A 136 -13.77 -14.54 -14.97
CA THR A 136 -14.31 -15.78 -15.54
C THR A 136 -14.01 -16.99 -14.65
N LYS A 137 -12.88 -16.98 -13.94
CA LYS A 137 -12.40 -18.13 -13.17
C LYS A 137 -12.85 -18.12 -11.71
N ILE A 138 -13.10 -16.96 -11.10
CA ILE A 138 -13.42 -16.89 -9.67
C ILE A 138 -14.64 -17.74 -9.28
N LYS A 139 -15.70 -17.77 -10.09
CA LYS A 139 -16.89 -18.59 -9.81
C LYS A 139 -16.59 -20.09 -9.88
N ASP A 140 -15.74 -20.50 -10.82
CA ASP A 140 -15.28 -21.88 -10.90
C ASP A 140 -14.45 -22.25 -9.66
N ILE A 141 -13.56 -21.37 -9.20
CA ILE A 141 -12.76 -21.59 -7.98
C ILE A 141 -13.66 -21.78 -6.77
N LEU A 142 -14.69 -20.94 -6.62
CA LEU A 142 -15.66 -21.07 -5.53
C LEU A 142 -16.39 -22.43 -5.61
N ALA A 143 -16.83 -22.83 -6.80
CA ALA A 143 -17.55 -24.09 -7.01
C ALA A 143 -16.66 -25.33 -6.81
N GLU A 144 -15.52 -25.38 -7.49
CA GLU A 144 -14.54 -26.48 -7.48
C GLU A 144 -14.04 -26.79 -6.05
N ASN A 145 -13.87 -25.75 -5.22
CA ASN A 145 -13.30 -25.89 -3.88
C ASN A 145 -14.36 -25.83 -2.75
N ASN A 146 -15.65 -25.77 -3.11
CA ASN A 146 -16.77 -25.63 -2.17
C ASN A 146 -16.56 -24.44 -1.21
N LEU A 147 -16.25 -23.27 -1.77
CA LEU A 147 -16.09 -22.03 -1.02
C LEU A 147 -17.42 -21.30 -1.03
N ARG A 148 -17.92 -20.88 0.15
CA ARG A 148 -19.07 -19.99 0.19
C ARG A 148 -18.59 -18.55 0.02
N SER A 149 -19.33 -17.76 -0.74
CA SER A 149 -18.92 -16.38 -1.02
C SER A 149 -18.97 -15.50 0.24
N ASP A 150 -19.91 -15.78 1.17
CA ASP A 150 -20.13 -15.08 2.44
C ASP A 150 -19.11 -15.40 3.56
N GLU A 151 -18.10 -16.20 3.25
CA GLU A 151 -16.95 -16.49 4.13
C GLU A 151 -15.60 -16.36 3.38
N THR A 152 -15.64 -15.82 2.15
CA THR A 152 -14.46 -15.73 1.28
C THR A 152 -14.07 -14.27 1.06
N VAL A 153 -12.78 -14.00 1.15
CA VAL A 153 -12.17 -12.70 0.87
C VAL A 153 -11.28 -12.81 -0.36
N PHE A 154 -11.30 -11.80 -1.22
CA PHE A 154 -10.28 -11.61 -2.25
C PHE A 154 -9.41 -10.40 -1.88
N ILE A 155 -8.09 -10.58 -1.91
CA ILE A 155 -7.11 -9.53 -1.61
C ILE A 155 -6.28 -9.27 -2.86
N GLY A 156 -6.20 -8.00 -3.27
CA GLY A 156 -5.40 -7.57 -4.42
C GLY A 156 -5.03 -6.09 -4.35
N ASP A 157 -4.08 -5.66 -5.16
CA ASP A 157 -3.58 -4.28 -5.23
C ASP A 157 -4.05 -3.54 -6.49
N MET A 158 -4.78 -4.20 -7.39
CA MET A 158 -5.31 -3.60 -8.61
C MET A 158 -6.83 -3.49 -8.61
N GLN A 159 -7.37 -2.50 -9.33
CA GLN A 159 -8.81 -2.36 -9.59
C GLN A 159 -9.43 -3.65 -10.16
N HIS A 160 -8.66 -4.39 -10.96
CA HIS A 160 -9.10 -5.65 -11.55
C HIS A 160 -9.40 -6.73 -10.50
N ASP A 161 -8.69 -6.74 -9.37
CA ASP A 161 -8.94 -7.66 -8.28
C ASP A 161 -10.24 -7.34 -7.56
N ILE A 162 -10.53 -6.04 -7.39
CA ILE A 162 -11.79 -5.58 -6.78
C ILE A 162 -12.98 -5.91 -7.68
N GLU A 163 -12.85 -5.69 -9.00
CA GLU A 163 -13.83 -6.14 -9.98
C GLU A 163 -14.03 -7.67 -9.96
N THR A 164 -12.94 -8.42 -9.82
CA THR A 164 -12.94 -9.88 -9.72
C THR A 164 -13.70 -10.35 -8.48
N ALA A 165 -13.39 -9.77 -7.32
CA ALA A 165 -14.07 -10.03 -6.07
C ALA A 165 -15.57 -9.79 -6.16
N LYS A 166 -15.97 -8.63 -6.72
CA LYS A 166 -17.37 -8.28 -6.98
C LYS A 166 -18.04 -9.27 -7.92
N HIS A 167 -17.35 -9.70 -8.97
CA HIS A 167 -17.89 -10.72 -9.89
C HIS A 167 -18.11 -12.07 -9.20
N GLY A 168 -17.23 -12.45 -8.29
CA GLY A 168 -17.37 -13.64 -7.44
C GLY A 168 -18.39 -13.49 -6.32
N GLY A 169 -18.86 -12.27 -6.04
CA GLY A 169 -19.72 -11.99 -4.89
C GLY A 169 -19.03 -12.20 -3.54
N VAL A 170 -17.70 -12.09 -3.51
CA VAL A 170 -16.86 -12.24 -2.31
C VAL A 170 -16.43 -10.88 -1.77
N PHE A 171 -16.01 -10.85 -0.51
CA PHE A 171 -15.57 -9.61 0.12
C PHE A 171 -14.24 -9.13 -0.48
N SER A 172 -14.18 -7.89 -0.91
CA SER A 172 -13.04 -7.30 -1.63
C SER A 172 -12.15 -6.48 -0.71
N VAL A 173 -10.87 -6.81 -0.66
CA VAL A 173 -9.85 -6.05 0.07
C VAL A 173 -8.80 -5.53 -0.92
N ALA A 174 -8.68 -4.21 -0.97
CA ALA A 174 -7.61 -3.53 -1.68
C ALA A 174 -6.41 -3.29 -0.75
N VAL A 175 -5.19 -3.63 -1.18
CA VAL A 175 -3.94 -3.26 -0.50
C VAL A 175 -3.18 -2.18 -1.26
N LEU A 176 -2.44 -1.31 -0.55
CA LEU A 176 -1.70 -0.18 -1.15
C LEU A 176 -0.24 -0.51 -1.49
N THR A 177 0.12 -1.80 -1.48
CA THR A 177 1.49 -2.30 -1.65
C THR A 177 1.94 -2.42 -3.10
N GLY A 178 1.05 -2.27 -4.09
CA GLY A 178 1.34 -2.65 -5.48
C GLY A 178 1.23 -1.55 -6.54
N TYR A 179 0.53 -1.88 -7.62
CA TYR A 179 0.50 -1.17 -8.89
C TYR A 179 -0.48 0.00 -8.90
N ASN A 180 -1.71 -0.18 -8.41
CA ASN A 180 -2.69 0.91 -8.40
C ASN A 180 -2.56 1.78 -7.15
N ARG A 181 -2.69 3.09 -7.36
CA ARG A 181 -2.73 4.07 -6.28
C ARG A 181 -4.09 4.07 -5.60
N LEU A 182 -4.13 4.67 -4.42
CA LEU A 182 -5.34 4.84 -3.63
C LEU A 182 -6.54 5.39 -4.41
N GLU A 183 -6.34 6.42 -5.25
CA GLU A 183 -7.43 7.02 -6.04
C GLU A 183 -8.03 6.03 -7.04
N GLN A 184 -7.18 5.25 -7.71
CA GLN A 184 -7.57 4.19 -8.63
C GLN A 184 -8.36 3.10 -7.90
N LEU A 185 -7.86 2.63 -6.76
CA LEU A 185 -8.53 1.59 -5.97
C LEU A 185 -9.87 2.08 -5.44
N ARG A 186 -9.97 3.31 -4.95
CA ARG A 186 -11.25 3.91 -4.52
C ARG A 186 -12.30 3.95 -5.61
N ALA A 187 -11.91 4.21 -6.86
CA ALA A 187 -12.84 4.24 -7.99
C ALA A 187 -13.49 2.88 -8.26
N SER A 188 -12.84 1.78 -7.86
CA SER A 188 -13.40 0.43 -7.94
C SER A 188 -14.30 0.04 -6.76
N GLU A 189 -14.45 0.93 -5.77
CA GLU A 189 -15.28 0.78 -4.56
C GLU A 189 -15.10 -0.57 -3.82
N PRO A 190 -13.90 -0.88 -3.30
CA PRO A 190 -13.67 -2.09 -2.51
C PRO A 190 -14.44 -2.06 -1.18
N ASP A 191 -14.71 -3.23 -0.61
CA ASP A 191 -15.35 -3.34 0.71
C ASP A 191 -14.40 -2.86 1.84
N LEU A 192 -13.09 -3.03 1.64
CA LEU A 192 -12.05 -2.57 2.55
C LEU A 192 -10.78 -2.15 1.78
N ILE A 193 -10.14 -1.07 2.23
CA ILE A 193 -8.79 -0.68 1.81
C ILE A 193 -7.88 -0.78 3.04
N CYS A 194 -6.74 -1.44 2.89
CA CYS A 194 -5.68 -1.54 3.88
C CYS A 194 -4.36 -1.07 3.28
N GLU A 195 -3.45 -0.55 4.09
CA GLU A 195 -2.11 -0.17 3.65
C GLU A 195 -1.31 -1.40 3.24
N HIS A 196 -1.32 -2.44 4.07
CA HIS A 196 -0.62 -3.70 3.88
C HIS A 196 -1.35 -4.85 4.61
N LEU A 197 -0.88 -6.08 4.41
CA LEU A 197 -1.47 -7.28 5.03
C LEU A 197 -1.38 -7.28 6.56
N GLY A 198 -0.41 -6.58 7.13
CA GLY A 198 -0.30 -6.38 8.59
C GLY A 198 -1.52 -5.65 9.17
N GLU A 199 -1.93 -4.53 8.55
CA GLU A 199 -3.15 -3.82 8.97
C GLU A 199 -4.40 -4.70 8.79
N LEU A 200 -4.49 -5.45 7.68
CA LEU A 200 -5.61 -6.36 7.46
C LEU A 200 -5.71 -7.39 8.59
N ARG A 201 -4.58 -7.98 9.01
CA ARG A 201 -4.55 -8.93 10.13
C ARG A 201 -5.13 -8.31 11.40
N GLU A 202 -4.71 -7.10 11.76
CA GLU A 202 -5.23 -6.41 12.96
C GLU A 202 -6.75 -6.19 12.87
N ILE A 203 -7.25 -5.83 11.70
CA ILE A 203 -8.69 -5.65 11.44
C ILE A 203 -9.44 -6.97 11.60
N LEU A 204 -8.90 -8.06 11.04
CA LEU A 204 -9.50 -9.39 11.13
C LEU A 204 -9.54 -9.90 12.57
N GLU A 205 -8.44 -9.75 13.32
CA GLU A 205 -8.37 -10.12 14.74
C GLU A 205 -9.38 -9.31 15.57
N ARG A 206 -9.43 -7.98 15.35
CA ARG A 206 -10.36 -7.08 16.06
C ARG A 206 -11.82 -7.40 15.80
N ASN A 207 -12.15 -7.77 14.56
CA ASN A 207 -13.52 -8.09 14.16
C ASN A 207 -13.86 -9.58 14.32
N GLN A 208 -12.99 -10.37 14.97
CA GLN A 208 -13.17 -11.81 15.17
C GLN A 208 -13.50 -12.55 13.86
N PHE A 209 -12.84 -12.14 12.77
CA PHE A 209 -13.02 -12.68 11.41
C PHE A 209 -14.44 -12.53 10.84
N GLU A 210 -15.29 -11.67 11.38
CA GLU A 210 -16.61 -11.42 10.80
C GLU A 210 -16.52 -10.52 9.56
N ILE A 211 -17.19 -10.93 8.48
CA ILE A 211 -17.38 -10.10 7.29
C ILE A 211 -18.47 -9.10 7.59
N VAL A 212 -18.10 -7.83 7.72
CA VAL A 212 -19.06 -6.74 7.84
C VAL A 212 -19.30 -6.20 6.43
N HIS A 213 -20.24 -6.79 5.69
CA HIS A 213 -20.71 -6.21 4.44
C HIS A 213 -21.36 -4.86 4.75
N ARG A 214 -20.75 -3.78 4.27
CA ARG A 214 -21.35 -2.45 4.36
C ARG A 214 -22.09 -2.18 3.05
N PRO A 215 -23.42 -2.00 3.08
CA PRO A 215 -24.12 -1.45 1.93
C PRO A 215 -23.51 -0.07 1.60
N HIS A 216 -23.17 0.17 0.34
CA HIS A 216 -22.71 1.49 -0.10
C HIS A 216 -23.74 2.58 0.30
N GLY A 217 -23.26 3.64 0.96
CA GLY A 217 -24.05 4.85 1.24
C GLY A 217 -24.76 4.94 2.60
N GLN A 218 -24.49 4.07 3.57
CA GLN A 218 -24.90 4.34 4.97
C GLN A 218 -23.77 5.02 5.75
N GLU A 219 -24.09 6.13 6.41
CA GLU A 219 -23.21 6.79 7.38
C GLU A 219 -22.72 5.79 8.43
N PRO A 220 -21.46 5.92 8.90
CA PRO A 220 -20.90 5.03 9.90
C PRO A 220 -21.82 4.96 11.13
N THR A 221 -22.20 3.75 11.55
CA THR A 221 -22.96 3.57 12.79
C THR A 221 -22.11 4.06 13.97
N PRO A 222 -22.67 4.88 14.88
CA PRO A 222 -21.88 5.74 15.76
C PRO A 222 -21.49 5.03 17.06
N VAL A 223 -20.40 4.25 17.06
CA VAL A 223 -19.56 4.09 18.25
C VAL A 223 -18.09 3.82 17.84
N SER A 224 -17.43 4.79 17.22
CA SER A 224 -15.97 4.83 17.21
C SER A 224 -15.53 6.17 17.78
N HIS A 225 -14.87 6.14 18.94
CA HIS A 225 -14.17 7.32 19.41
C HIS A 225 -13.13 7.76 18.36
N PRO A 226 -12.82 9.06 18.28
CA PRO A 226 -11.74 9.53 17.43
C PRO A 226 -10.44 8.77 17.68
N ILE A 227 -9.69 8.50 16.63
CA ILE A 227 -8.40 7.80 16.73
C ILE A 227 -7.34 8.85 17.05
N CYS A 228 -6.71 8.74 18.21
CA CYS A 228 -5.61 9.62 18.59
C CYS A 228 -4.32 9.19 17.87
N THR A 229 -3.65 10.17 17.28
CA THR A 229 -2.41 10.01 16.51
C THR A 229 -1.44 11.13 16.88
N VAL A 230 -0.17 10.94 16.55
CA VAL A 230 0.90 11.91 16.77
C VAL A 230 1.62 12.21 15.46
N GLY A 231 2.11 13.43 15.30
CA GLY A 231 2.92 13.85 14.16
C GLY A 231 4.10 14.70 14.62
N GLY A 232 5.29 14.44 14.06
CA GLY A 232 6.54 15.07 14.46
C GLY A 232 7.13 15.98 13.39
N LEU A 233 7.16 17.29 13.62
CA LEU A 233 7.97 18.24 12.86
C LEU A 233 9.42 18.19 13.38
N ILE A 234 10.24 17.35 12.76
CA ILE A 234 11.62 17.06 13.21
C ILE A 234 12.59 18.06 12.60
N PHE A 235 13.39 18.72 13.43
CA PHE A 235 14.47 19.62 13.01
C PHE A 235 15.85 19.00 13.24
N ASN A 236 16.73 19.09 12.24
CA ASN A 236 18.13 18.72 12.41
C ASN A 236 18.96 19.86 13.03
N THR A 237 20.28 19.67 13.15
CA THR A 237 21.21 20.68 13.68
C THR A 237 21.42 21.92 12.79
N ALA A 238 20.95 21.88 11.54
CA ALA A 238 20.98 22.99 10.60
C ALA A 238 19.62 23.73 10.48
N ASP A 239 18.68 23.45 11.39
CA ASP A 239 17.30 23.97 11.38
C ASP A 239 16.52 23.65 10.09
N GLU A 240 16.88 22.55 9.43
CA GLU A 240 16.10 21.97 8.34
C GLU A 240 15.07 20.99 8.92
N VAL A 241 13.87 20.97 8.33
CA VAL A 241 12.77 20.07 8.69
C VAL A 241 12.79 18.81 7.82
N LEU A 242 12.49 17.66 8.43
CA LEU A 242 12.29 16.41 7.71
C LEU A 242 10.89 16.36 7.09
N MET A 243 10.86 16.16 5.78
CA MET A 243 9.64 15.92 5.02
C MET A 243 9.70 14.51 4.42
N VAL A 244 8.61 13.75 4.53
CA VAL A 244 8.48 12.40 3.97
C VAL A 244 7.33 12.34 2.96
N ARG A 245 7.49 11.58 1.89
CA ARG A 245 6.44 11.33 0.88
C ARG A 245 5.95 9.90 1.01
N THR A 246 4.64 9.72 1.14
CA THR A 246 4.03 8.39 1.33
C THR A 246 2.75 8.22 0.51
N GLN A 247 2.48 6.98 0.10
CA GLN A 247 1.21 6.61 -0.53
C GLN A 247 0.02 6.70 0.44
N LYS A 248 0.24 6.66 1.77
CA LYS A 248 -0.81 6.82 2.80
C LYS A 248 -1.57 8.13 2.67
N TRP A 249 -0.88 9.18 2.22
CA TRP A 249 -1.44 10.50 1.98
C TRP A 249 -1.61 10.79 0.49
N SER A 250 -1.90 9.77 -0.33
CA SER A 250 -2.09 9.94 -1.77
C SER A 250 -0.85 10.50 -2.50
N GLY A 251 0.36 10.12 -2.05
CA GLY A 251 1.63 10.60 -2.60
C GLY A 251 1.99 12.03 -2.22
N LEU A 252 1.28 12.63 -1.25
CA LEU A 252 1.59 13.95 -0.71
C LEU A 252 2.77 13.89 0.27
N TRP A 253 3.42 15.04 0.44
CA TRP A 253 4.46 15.24 1.44
C TRP A 253 3.84 15.54 2.80
N GLY A 254 4.43 14.99 3.86
CA GLY A 254 4.01 15.22 5.23
C GLY A 254 5.14 14.95 6.23
N ILE A 255 4.76 14.63 7.45
CA ILE A 255 5.66 14.40 8.58
C ILE A 255 5.45 13.00 9.17
N PRO A 256 6.51 12.36 9.71
CA PRO A 256 6.38 11.04 10.29
C PRO A 256 5.47 11.05 11.53
N GLY A 257 4.80 9.92 11.76
CA GLY A 257 3.96 9.72 12.93
C GLY A 257 2.80 8.75 12.69
N GLY A 258 2.23 8.26 13.79
CA GLY A 258 1.20 7.24 13.74
C GLY A 258 0.29 7.21 14.95
N LYS A 259 -0.25 6.03 15.25
CA LYS A 259 -1.33 5.84 16.21
C LYS A 259 -0.78 5.74 17.63
N ILE A 260 -1.50 6.34 18.59
CA ILE A 260 -1.20 6.16 20.01
C ILE A 260 -1.79 4.83 20.47
N LYS A 261 -0.98 3.95 21.04
CA LYS A 261 -1.45 2.66 21.58
C LYS A 261 -2.17 2.88 22.91
N TYR A 262 -3.10 1.98 23.24
CA TYR A 262 -3.79 2.04 24.54
C TYR A 262 -2.79 1.90 25.69
N GLY A 263 -2.81 2.85 26.63
CA GLY A 263 -1.88 2.90 27.76
C GLY A 263 -0.52 3.52 27.45
N GLU A 264 -0.29 4.00 26.23
CA GLU A 264 0.96 4.65 25.81
C GLU A 264 0.86 6.19 25.94
N PRO A 265 1.83 6.86 26.58
CA PRO A 265 1.92 8.32 26.55
C PRO A 265 2.14 8.84 25.11
N SER A 266 1.53 9.96 24.75
CA SER A 266 1.61 10.48 23.37
C SER A 266 3.05 10.81 22.93
N THR A 267 3.91 11.28 23.83
CA THR A 267 5.31 11.54 23.52
C THR A 267 6.13 10.26 23.33
N ASP A 268 5.74 9.16 23.98
CA ASP A 268 6.40 7.87 23.82
C ASP A 268 5.95 7.23 22.49
N ALA A 269 4.66 7.34 22.16
CA ALA A 269 4.16 7.02 20.83
C ALA A 269 4.90 7.80 19.74
N LEU A 270 5.11 9.11 19.92
CA LEU A 270 5.82 9.94 18.96
C LEU A 270 7.25 9.44 18.73
N ARG A 271 7.99 9.13 19.80
CA ARG A 271 9.36 8.59 19.70
C ARG A 271 9.37 7.25 18.97
N ARG A 272 8.43 6.36 19.31
CA ARG A 272 8.31 5.04 18.71
C ARG A 272 8.02 5.14 17.21
N GLU A 273 7.00 5.90 16.82
CA GLU A 273 6.61 6.05 15.41
C GLU A 273 7.73 6.70 14.58
N ILE A 274 8.38 7.76 15.10
CA ILE A 274 9.52 8.37 14.41
C ILE A 274 10.68 7.37 14.25
N LYS A 275 10.99 6.60 15.30
CA LYS A 275 12.04 5.58 15.22
C LYS A 275 11.68 4.46 14.23
N GLU A 276 10.44 4.00 14.23
CA GLU A 276 9.92 2.98 13.31
C GLU A 276 9.94 3.45 11.85
N GLU A 277 9.63 4.72 11.58
CA GLU A 277 9.54 5.27 10.22
C GLU A 277 10.86 5.82 9.64
N THR A 278 11.77 6.27 10.51
CA THR A 278 12.96 7.05 10.06
C THR A 278 14.28 6.58 10.67
N ASP A 279 14.25 5.67 11.64
CA ASP A 279 15.37 5.26 12.50
C ASP A 279 16.02 6.42 13.29
N LEU A 280 15.37 7.58 13.38
CA LEU A 280 15.87 8.72 14.13
C LEU A 280 15.51 8.64 15.61
N ASP A 281 16.49 8.96 16.45
CA ASP A 281 16.26 9.34 17.84
C ASP A 281 16.02 10.85 17.93
N VAL A 282 14.93 11.24 18.60
CA VAL A 282 14.51 12.64 18.74
C VAL A 282 14.47 13.09 20.19
N ASP A 283 14.69 14.37 20.42
CA ASP A 283 14.56 15.04 21.72
C ASP A 283 13.86 16.41 21.59
N ASP A 284 13.89 17.22 22.65
CA ASP A 284 13.26 18.56 22.70
C ASP A 284 11.82 18.57 22.16
N ILE A 285 11.02 17.59 22.57
CA ILE A 285 9.65 17.42 22.11
C ILE A 285 8.77 18.52 22.71
N ARG A 286 8.20 19.36 21.85
CA ARG A 286 7.31 20.47 22.23
C ARG A 286 5.99 20.37 21.50
N PHE A 287 4.90 20.39 22.25
CA PHE A 287 3.54 20.38 21.70
C PHE A 287 3.26 21.68 20.93
N VAL A 288 2.62 21.57 19.77
CA VAL A 288 2.27 22.72 18.91
C VAL A 288 0.77 22.94 18.87
N LEU A 289 0.00 21.94 18.39
CA LEU A 289 -1.46 21.98 18.32
C LEU A 289 -2.09 20.57 18.20
N VAL A 290 -3.39 20.50 18.45
CA VAL A 290 -4.24 19.36 18.02
C VAL A 290 -4.99 19.74 16.76
N GLN A 291 -5.08 18.82 15.80
CA GLN A 291 -5.87 18.98 14.59
C GLN A 291 -6.97 17.91 14.51
N ASP A 292 -8.20 18.33 14.20
CA ASP A 292 -9.30 17.45 13.84
C ASP A 292 -9.25 17.11 12.35
N CYS A 293 -8.94 15.85 12.04
CA CYS A 293 -9.01 15.34 10.67
C CYS A 293 -10.25 14.46 10.55
N ILE A 294 -11.38 15.08 10.18
CA ILE A 294 -12.70 14.44 10.11
C ILE A 294 -13.02 14.12 8.64
N HIS A 295 -13.15 12.82 8.31
CA HIS A 295 -13.50 12.35 6.95
C HIS A 295 -12.59 12.91 5.85
N SER A 296 -11.32 13.20 6.16
CA SER A 296 -10.41 13.80 5.19
C SER A 296 -10.11 12.81 4.06
N ARG A 297 -10.29 13.29 2.82
CA ARG A 297 -10.05 12.51 1.60
C ARG A 297 -8.57 12.20 1.37
N GLU A 298 -7.67 12.93 2.04
CA GLU A 298 -6.22 12.76 1.89
C GLU A 298 -5.72 11.45 2.52
N PHE A 299 -6.39 10.95 3.55
CA PHE A 299 -6.07 9.66 4.18
C PHE A 299 -6.77 8.53 3.42
N TYR A 300 -6.15 7.35 3.32
CA TYR A 300 -6.74 6.19 2.63
C TYR A 300 -8.08 5.70 3.21
N ARG A 301 -8.27 5.87 4.53
CA ARG A 301 -9.49 5.47 5.23
C ARG A 301 -10.30 6.66 5.69
N GLU A 302 -11.61 6.57 5.52
CA GLU A 302 -12.55 7.51 6.12
C GLU A 302 -12.60 7.30 7.64
N ALA A 303 -12.05 8.26 8.39
CA ALA A 303 -11.96 8.21 9.85
C ALA A 303 -11.96 9.63 10.46
N HIS A 304 -12.18 9.70 11.76
CA HIS A 304 -11.93 10.90 12.57
C HIS A 304 -10.63 10.69 13.35
N PHE A 305 -9.59 11.41 12.97
CA PHE A 305 -8.33 11.45 13.71
C PHE A 305 -8.22 12.72 14.55
N LEU A 306 -7.71 12.56 15.77
CA LEU A 306 -7.15 13.64 16.58
C LEU A 306 -5.64 13.60 16.43
N LEU A 307 -5.08 14.55 15.68
CA LEU A 307 -3.64 14.64 15.39
C LEU A 307 -2.96 15.55 16.40
N LEU A 308 -2.24 14.98 17.37
CA LEU A 308 -1.41 15.73 18.31
C LEU A 308 -0.07 16.02 17.63
N ASN A 309 0.18 17.27 17.30
CA ASN A 309 1.38 17.66 16.57
C ASN A 309 2.43 18.26 17.50
N TYR A 310 3.67 17.83 17.29
CA TYR A 310 4.84 18.24 18.06
C TYR A 310 5.93 18.76 17.13
N THR A 311 6.78 19.65 17.66
CA THR A 311 8.13 19.83 17.14
C THR A 311 9.10 18.99 17.96
N CYS A 312 10.18 18.54 17.36
CA CYS A 312 11.26 17.84 18.04
C CYS A 312 12.57 18.04 17.28
N ARG A 313 13.69 17.69 17.90
CA ARG A 313 15.02 17.83 17.30
C ARG A 313 15.74 16.50 17.23
N THR A 314 16.66 16.38 16.29
CA THR A 314 17.60 15.26 16.21
C THR A 314 19.00 15.77 15.90
N SER A 315 20.01 15.09 16.45
CA SER A 315 21.40 15.27 16.07
C SER A 315 21.81 14.45 14.85
N ASP A 316 21.00 13.46 14.47
CA ASP A 316 21.28 12.53 13.38
C ASP A 316 20.66 13.02 12.07
N LYS A 317 21.39 12.88 10.96
CA LYS A 317 20.91 13.19 9.61
C LYS A 317 20.69 11.95 8.74
N SER A 318 21.19 10.79 9.15
CA SER A 318 20.94 9.52 8.46
C SER A 318 19.51 9.06 8.73
N VAL A 319 18.64 9.28 7.76
CA VAL A 319 17.28 8.75 7.76
C VAL A 319 17.29 7.42 7.02
N THR A 320 16.78 6.39 7.69
CA THR A 320 16.45 5.12 7.04
C THR A 320 14.95 5.01 7.03
N LEU A 321 14.34 5.22 5.86
CA LEU A 321 12.90 5.09 5.70
C LEU A 321 12.48 3.64 5.82
N ASN A 322 11.36 3.41 6.50
CA ASN A 322 10.66 2.13 6.42
C ASN A 322 9.89 2.03 5.08
N GLU A 323 9.17 0.92 4.92
CA GLU A 323 8.44 0.60 3.70
C GLU A 323 7.21 1.51 3.44
N GLU A 324 6.87 2.36 4.40
CA GLU A 324 5.71 3.25 4.31
C GLU A 324 6.00 4.54 3.55
N ALA A 325 7.27 4.94 3.45
CA ALA A 325 7.70 6.19 2.83
C ALA A 325 8.59 5.94 1.61
N GLU A 326 8.31 6.65 0.52
CA GLU A 326 9.02 6.50 -0.75
C GLU A 326 10.26 7.39 -0.84
N GLU A 327 10.20 8.57 -0.23
CA GLU A 327 11.21 9.62 -0.37
C GLU A 327 11.24 10.49 0.88
N PHE A 328 12.43 10.98 1.27
CA PHE A 328 12.58 12.00 2.30
C PHE A 328 13.43 13.17 1.82
N ARG A 329 13.21 14.34 2.43
CA ARG A 329 14.03 15.54 2.23
C ARG A 329 14.20 16.31 3.51
N TRP A 330 15.42 16.77 3.76
CA TRP A 330 15.70 17.85 4.71
C TRP A 330 15.59 19.18 3.97
N LEU A 331 14.72 20.07 4.44
CA LEU A 331 14.44 21.35 3.78
C LEU A 331 14.35 22.48 4.79
N LYS A 332 14.61 23.71 4.38
CA LYS A 332 14.15 24.85 5.18
C LYS A 332 12.63 24.88 5.21
N VAL A 333 12.05 25.45 6.27
CA VAL A 333 10.59 25.57 6.42
C VAL A 333 9.96 26.26 5.21
N GLU A 334 10.59 27.32 4.69
CA GLU A 334 10.14 28.05 3.50
C GLU A 334 10.11 27.19 2.23
N GLU A 335 11.07 26.27 2.09
CA GLU A 335 11.19 25.37 0.95
C GLU A 335 10.17 24.22 1.07
N ALA A 336 9.89 23.75 2.29
CA ALA A 336 8.87 22.74 2.54
C ALA A 336 7.48 23.18 2.06
N PHE A 337 7.13 24.47 2.14
CA PHE A 337 5.87 25.02 1.60
C PHE A 337 5.71 24.87 0.09
N GLN A 338 6.82 24.70 -0.65
CA GLN A 338 6.81 24.50 -2.11
C GLN A 338 6.49 23.05 -2.50
N LEU A 339 6.52 22.12 -1.53
CA LEU A 339 6.11 20.74 -1.76
C LEU A 339 4.58 20.64 -1.87
N LYS A 340 4.11 19.57 -2.50
CA LYS A 340 2.70 19.18 -2.51
C LYS A 340 2.35 18.54 -1.17
N LEU A 341 2.19 19.37 -0.14
CA LEU A 341 1.92 18.96 1.24
C LEU A 341 0.49 18.45 1.44
N ASN A 342 0.30 17.50 2.35
CA ASN A 342 -1.01 17.23 2.93
C ASN A 342 -1.49 18.42 3.79
N GLN A 343 -2.81 18.55 3.96
CA GLN A 343 -3.40 19.67 4.67
C GLN A 343 -2.95 19.74 6.15
N PRO A 344 -2.90 18.64 6.92
CA PRO A 344 -2.47 18.70 8.32
C PRO A 344 -1.03 19.19 8.50
N THR A 345 -0.11 18.80 7.60
CA THR A 345 1.29 19.24 7.66
C THR A 345 1.41 20.71 7.31
N ARG A 346 0.65 21.20 6.32
CA ARG A 346 0.63 22.63 5.98
C ARG A 346 0.18 23.48 7.17
N ILE A 347 -0.90 23.09 7.83
CA ILE A 347 -1.40 23.78 9.03
C ILE A 347 -0.35 23.76 10.16
N LEU A 348 0.35 22.64 10.35
CA LEU A 348 1.40 22.55 11.36
C LEU A 348 2.57 23.50 11.08
N LEU A 349 3.06 23.55 9.83
CA LEU A 349 4.12 24.48 9.43
C LEU A 349 3.70 25.95 9.63
N GLU A 350 2.45 26.29 9.29
CA GLU A 350 1.91 27.64 9.50
C GLU A 350 1.81 27.99 10.99
N ALA A 351 1.36 27.06 11.82
CA ALA A 351 1.31 27.25 13.27
C ALA A 351 2.70 27.42 13.89
N TYR A 352 3.68 26.62 13.46
CA TYR A 352 5.07 26.76 13.88
C TYR A 352 5.64 28.13 13.54
N LYS A 353 5.49 28.60 12.29
CA LYS A 353 5.96 29.94 11.89
C LYS A 353 5.30 31.05 12.70
N SER A 354 4.00 30.91 12.96
CA SER A 354 3.24 31.90 13.74
C SER A 354 3.73 31.98 15.19
N GLN A 355 4.08 30.84 15.79
CA GLN A 355 4.64 30.79 17.15
C GLN A 355 6.06 31.36 17.21
N GLN A 356 6.89 31.15 16.19
CA GLN A 356 8.23 31.75 16.12
C GLN A 356 8.20 33.27 15.96
N ALA A 357 7.21 33.83 15.26
CA ALA A 357 7.07 35.27 15.08
C ALA A 357 6.63 36.02 16.37
N LEU A 358 6.20 35.29 17.39
CA LEU A 358 5.77 35.82 18.70
C LEU A 358 6.90 35.79 19.76
N LEU A 359 8.05 35.20 19.43
CA LEU A 359 9.27 35.16 20.23
C LEU A 359 10.28 36.19 19.70
#